data_AF-A0A1M6RH01-F1
#
_entry.id   AF-A0A1M6RH01-F1
#
_cell.length_a   1.000
_cell.length_b   1.000
_cell.length_c   1.000
_cell.angle_alpha   90.00
_cell.angle_beta   90.00
_cell.angle_gamma   90.00
#
_symmetry.space_group_name_H-M   'P 1'
#
loop_
_entity.id
_entity.type
_entity.pdbx_description
1 polymer ?
#
loop_
_entity_poly.entity_id
_entity_poly.type
_entity_poly.pdbx_seq_one_letter_code
_entity_poly.pdbx_strand_id
1 'polypeptide(L)' 'MNRIALDAQAGQVSAELARRGIAAKTRVHVLVEVVEGEEDTLPMAAMAEAGGAFAWLAEEPDLYSDTDLVETPPRQAG' A
#
# COMPACT_ATOMS: atom_id res chain seq x y z
N MET A 1 18.77 15.14 -1.80
CA MET A 1 17.59 14.79 -1.00
C MET A 1 18.12 14.17 0.29
N ASN A 2 18.04 14.87 1.42
CA ASN A 2 18.61 14.36 2.68
C ASN A 2 17.59 13.46 3.38
N ARG A 3 17.99 12.22 3.68
CA ARG A 3 17.19 11.25 4.44
C ARG A 3 17.70 11.20 5.87
N ILE A 4 16.79 11.36 6.83
CA ILE A 4 17.09 11.26 8.26
C ILE A 4 16.28 10.08 8.78
N ALA A 5 16.97 9.09 9.37
CA ALA A 5 16.31 8.01 10.10
C ALA A 5 15.87 8.55 11.47
N LEU A 6 14.59 8.32 11.79
CA LEU A 6 13.97 8.75 13.03
C LEU A 6 13.30 7.53 13.64
N ASP A 7 13.91 7.04 14.71
CA ASP A 7 13.37 5.97 15.54
C ASP A 7 12.77 6.63 16.78
N ALA A 8 11.43 6.65 16.82
CA ALA A 8 10.65 7.25 17.90
C ALA A 8 9.26 6.63 17.91
N GLN A 9 8.58 6.67 19.06
CA GLN A 9 7.17 6.32 19.13
C GLN A 9 6.35 7.20 18.16
N ALA A 10 5.33 6.61 17.53
CA ALA A 10 4.50 7.31 16.54
C ALA A 10 3.93 8.63 17.07
N GLY A 11 3.50 8.66 18.34
CA GLY A 11 2.98 9.86 19.01
C GLY A 11 4.02 10.97 19.24
N GLN A 12 5.31 10.68 19.12
CA GLN A 12 6.41 11.61 19.42
C GLN A 12 7.06 12.19 18.16
N VAL A 13 6.69 11.74 16.97
CA VAL A 13 7.31 12.14 15.69
C VAL A 13 7.35 13.67 15.52
N SER A 14 6.25 14.36 15.83
CA SER A 14 6.17 15.83 15.71
C SER A 14 7.18 16.54 16.62
N ALA A 15 7.30 16.10 17.87
CA ALA A 15 8.25 16.67 18.83
C ALA A 15 9.69 16.42 18.39
N GLU A 16 9.97 15.25 17.83
CA GLU A 16 11.31 14.88 17.37
C GLU A 16 11.72 15.64 16.10
N LEU A 17 10.78 15.92 15.19
CA LEU A 17 11.03 16.80 14.04
C LEU A 17 11.37 18.23 14.50
N ALA A 18 10.62 18.76 15.48
CA ALA A 18 10.89 20.08 16.06
C ALA A 18 12.25 20.13 16.76
N ARG A 19 12.61 19.09 17.54
CA ARG A 19 13.91 18.96 18.22
C ARG A 19 15.08 19.00 17.25
N ARG A 20 14.91 18.46 16.04
CA ARG A 20 15.91 18.47 14.97
C ARG A 20 15.95 19.77 14.15
N GLY A 21 15.16 20.78 14.55
CA GLY A 21 15.13 22.09 13.90
C GLY A 21 14.38 22.12 12.58
N ILE A 22 13.55 21.10 12.29
CA ILE A 22 12.72 21.09 11.09
C ILE A 22 11.53 22.02 11.34
N ALA A 23 11.40 23.05 10.51
CA ALA A 23 10.32 24.02 10.64
C ALA A 23 8.94 23.36 10.44
N ALA A 24 7.95 23.77 11.24
CA ALA A 24 6.61 23.17 11.24
C ALA A 24 5.87 23.23 9.89
N LYS A 25 6.29 24.12 8.99
CA LYS A 25 5.70 24.27 7.64
C LYS A 25 6.46 23.52 6.55
N THR A 26 7.56 22.84 6.89
CA THR A 26 8.35 22.09 5.91
C THR A 26 7.61 20.84 5.48
N ARG A 27 7.49 20.63 4.17
CA ARG A 27 6.95 19.38 3.61
C ARG A 27 7.97 18.26 3.83
N VAL A 28 7.54 17.20 4.50
CA VAL A 28 8.37 16.01 4.78
C VAL A 28 7.77 14.78 4.09
N HIS A 29 8.64 13.88 3.62
CA HIS A 29 8.27 12.54 3.20
C HIS A 29 8.65 11.57 4.33
N VAL A 30 7.67 10.81 4.83
CA VAL A 30 7.84 9.91 5.98
C VAL A 30 7.71 8.47 5.51
N LEU A 31 8.66 7.63 5.94
CA LEU A 31 8.57 6.16 5.86
C LEU A 31 8.35 5.66 7.28
N VAL A 32 7.30 4.88 7.51
CA VAL A 32 6.98 4.30 8.82
C VAL A 32 7.22 2.80 8.74
N GLU A 33 8.13 2.31 9.58
CA GLU A 33 8.39 0.88 9.78
C GLU A 33 7.89 0.53 11.18
N VAL A 34 6.88 -0.34 11.26
CA VAL A 34 6.36 -0.86 12.53
C VAL A 34 7.03 -2.21 12.76
N VAL A 35 7.84 -2.31 13.81
CA VAL A 35 8.49 -3.57 14.18
C VAL A 35 7.48 -4.41 14.95
N GLU A 36 7.10 -5.56 14.39
CA GLU A 36 6.22 -6.52 15.08
C GLU A 36 6.94 -7.07 16.32
N GLY A 37 6.38 -6.86 17.52
CA GLY A 37 7.00 -7.32 18.77
C GLY A 37 6.48 -6.71 20.07
N GLU A 38 5.85 -5.52 20.03
CA GLU A 38 5.24 -4.90 21.21
C GLU A 38 3.70 -4.87 21.06
N GLU A 39 3.07 -5.93 21.60
CA GLU A 39 1.66 -6.19 22.00
C GLU A 39 0.43 -5.56 21.30
N ASP A 40 0.54 -4.58 20.40
CA ASP A 40 -0.61 -3.92 19.75
C ASP A 40 -0.52 -3.90 18.22
N THR A 41 0.25 -4.80 17.62
CA THR A 41 0.03 -5.12 16.21
C THR A 41 -1.30 -5.85 16.10
N LEU A 42 -2.34 -5.18 15.58
CA LEU A 42 -3.41 -5.90 14.91
C LEU A 42 -2.70 -6.78 13.88
N PRO A 43 -2.64 -8.10 14.08
CA PRO A 43 -1.85 -8.93 13.21
C PRO A 43 -2.52 -8.79 11.84
N MET A 44 -1.74 -8.60 10.79
CA MET A 44 -2.24 -8.68 9.42
C MET A 44 -3.14 -9.93 9.22
N ALA A 45 -2.90 -10.98 10.02
CA ALA A 45 -3.77 -12.14 10.19
C ALA A 45 -5.22 -11.80 10.58
N ALA A 46 -5.47 -10.92 11.54
CA ALA A 46 -6.82 -10.52 11.95
C ALA A 46 -7.56 -9.71 10.85
N MET A 47 -6.85 -8.87 10.10
CA MET A 47 -7.43 -8.15 8.94
C MET A 47 -7.71 -9.09 7.76
N ALA A 48 -6.85 -10.11 7.57
CA ALA A 48 -7.07 -11.16 6.58
C ALA A 48 -8.23 -12.10 6.98
N GLU A 49 -8.34 -12.47 8.26
CA GLU A 49 -9.44 -13.30 8.79
C GLU A 49 -10.79 -12.58 8.77
N ALA A 50 -10.82 -11.24 8.91
CA ALA A 50 -12.03 -10.44 8.77
C ALA A 50 -12.56 -10.35 7.32
N GLY A 51 -11.90 -10.99 6.34
CA GLY A 51 -12.42 -11.24 5.00
C GLY A 51 -12.55 -10.04 4.06
N GLY A 52 -12.17 -8.83 4.50
CA GLY A 52 -12.35 -7.59 3.72
C GLY A 52 -11.15 -7.16 2.87
N ALA A 53 -9.95 -7.68 3.14
CA ALA A 53 -8.71 -7.20 2.53
C ALA A 53 -8.63 -7.40 1.00
N PHE A 54 -9.47 -8.28 0.45
CA PHE A 54 -9.53 -8.60 -0.98
C PHE A 54 -10.93 -8.35 -1.59
N ALA A 55 -11.85 -7.72 -0.87
CA ALA A 55 -13.18 -7.41 -1.40
C ALA A 55 -13.11 -6.51 -2.65
N TRP A 56 -12.11 -5.62 -2.71
CA TRP A 56 -11.84 -4.77 -3.88
C TRP A 56 -11.33 -5.54 -5.11
N LEU A 57 -10.71 -6.73 -4.93
CA LEU A 57 -10.35 -7.61 -6.04
C LEU A 57 -11.57 -8.35 -6.62
N ALA A 58 -12.64 -8.49 -5.83
CA ALA A 58 -13.89 -9.07 -6.32
C ALA A 58 -14.69 -8.12 -7.23
N GLU A 59 -14.31 -6.85 -7.27
CA GLU A 59 -14.85 -5.84 -8.18
C GLU A 59 -14.00 -5.65 -9.45
N GLU A 60 -13.00 -6.52 -9.69
CA GLU A 60 -12.24 -6.44 -10.93
C GLU A 60 -13.14 -6.82 -12.12
N PRO A 61 -13.35 -5.91 -13.10
CA PRO A 61 -14.09 -6.25 -14.29
C PRO A 61 -13.28 -7.24 -15.12
N ASP A 62 -13.94 -8.28 -15.63
CA ASP A 62 -13.32 -9.24 -16.56
C ASP A 62 -12.69 -8.47 -17.73
N LEU A 63 -11.35 -8.54 -17.81
CA LEU A 63 -10.56 -7.85 -18.83
C LEU A 63 -10.79 -8.41 -20.25
N TYR A 64 -11.36 -9.61 -20.31
CA TYR A 64 -11.68 -10.33 -21.55
C TYR A 64 -13.07 -10.91 -21.43
N SER A 65 -13.89 -10.68 -22.46
CA SER A 65 -15.20 -11.29 -22.62
C SER A 65 -15.14 -12.45 -23.62
N ASP A 66 -16.09 -13.38 -23.58
CA ASP A 66 -16.19 -14.45 -24.58
C ASP A 66 -16.32 -13.92 -26.02
N THR A 67 -16.76 -12.67 -26.16
CA THR A 67 -16.81 -11.93 -27.44
C THR A 67 -15.44 -11.56 -28.00
N ASP A 68 -14.41 -11.50 -27.16
CA ASP A 68 -13.03 -11.19 -27.58
C ASP A 68 -12.30 -12.44 -28.11
N LEU A 69 -12.87 -13.63 -27.91
CA LEU A 69 -12.34 -14.93 -28.34
C LEU A 69 -12.65 -15.27 -29.81
N VAL A 70 -13.05 -14.31 -30.63
CA VAL A 70 -13.37 -14.57 -32.05
C VAL A 70 -12.07 -14.83 -32.83
N GLU A 71 -11.71 -16.11 -32.93
CA GLU A 71 -10.72 -16.57 -33.89
C GLU A 71 -11.21 -16.24 -35.30
N THR A 72 -10.52 -15.33 -35.98
CA THR A 72 -10.76 -15.09 -37.41
C THR A 72 -10.12 -16.25 -38.17
N PRO A 73 -10.89 -17.11 -38.87
CA PRO A 73 -10.29 -18.20 -39.63
C PRO A 73 -9.36 -17.62 -40.70
N PRO A 74 -8.20 -18.25 -40.97
CA PRO A 74 -7.30 -17.77 -42.00
C PRO A 74 -8.03 -17.72 -43.35
N ARG A 75 -7.92 -16.59 -44.06
CA ARG A 75 -8.39 -16.49 -45.46
C ARG A 75 -7.78 -17.65 -46.24
N GLN A 76 -8.61 -18.56 -46.75
CA GLN A 76 -8.16 -19.47 -47.80
C GLN A 76 -7.78 -18.60 -49.01
N ALA A 77 -6.48 -18.57 -49.31
CA ALA A 77 -5.98 -18.08 -50.58
C ALA A 77 -6.37 -19.12 -51.63
N GLY A 78 -7.32 -18.74 -52.50
CA GLY A 78 -7.62 -19.44 -53.75
C GLY A 78 -6.77 -18.90 -54.89
#